data_AF-A0A2V9N8B0-F1
#
_entry.id   AF-A0A2V9N8B0-F1
#
_cell.length_a   1.000
_cell.length_b   1.000
_cell.length_c   1.000
_cell.angle_alpha   90.00
_cell.angle_beta   90.00
_cell.angle_gamma   90.00
#
_symmetry.space_group_name_H-M   'P 1'
#
loop_
_entity.id
_entity.type
_entity.pdbx_description
1 polymer ?
#
loop_
_entity_poly.entity_id
_entity_poly.type
_entity_poly.pdbx_seq_one_letter_code
_entity_poly.pdbx_strand_id
1 'polypeptide(L)'
;MNTVRRVSYVFLCIVPFLSFVVVGVRAFRVPGVYQAIGVAYFAAIAIAAWTLSAGAIRAGVQDRRLLGLAGTLFVTPFALVALLWVGLGGPWQANAAENQMRYLVLIVMAAAIASGFVVLREALSEAGERFYATLGFAAIMLSGPLYLIWNIFAFAAFFGKEHAGEMPAAIVSLRDMLDVLLFVAGFLTYLATVAFAASLGRVQWLGRRATRAFIIVSFVALLFLVIRGLKYPDPRALSTPWYTSPGFVVGIPAVPFIMPFLFGVVLLRRAGEEQSQEGLALASGS
;
A
#
# COMPACT_ATOMS: atom_id res chain seq x y z
N MET A 1 -11.78 -23.42 0.22
CA MET A 1 -12.20 -22.07 0.69
C MET A 1 -13.69 -21.91 0.43
N ASN A 2 -14.48 -21.48 1.42
CA ASN A 2 -15.93 -21.27 1.23
C ASN A 2 -16.20 -20.07 0.30
N THR A 3 -17.42 -19.99 -0.24
CA THR A 3 -17.81 -18.97 -1.23
C THR A 3 -17.58 -17.54 -0.72
N VAL A 4 -17.94 -17.26 0.53
CA VAL A 4 -17.80 -15.93 1.14
C VAL A 4 -16.32 -15.50 1.21
N ARG A 5 -15.42 -16.36 1.71
CA ARG A 5 -13.98 -16.05 1.75
C ARG A 5 -13.39 -15.88 0.35
N ARG A 6 -13.86 -16.64 -0.63
CA ARG A 6 -13.43 -16.48 -2.03
C ARG A 6 -13.84 -15.11 -2.58
N VAL A 7 -15.08 -14.68 -2.34
CA VAL A 7 -15.57 -13.36 -2.75
C VAL A 7 -14.78 -12.26 -2.05
N SER A 8 -14.56 -12.36 -0.73
CA SER A 8 -13.74 -11.39 0.02
C SER A 8 -12.31 -11.30 -0.50
N TYR A 9 -11.69 -12.44 -0.82
CA TYR A 9 -10.35 -12.47 -1.41
C TYR A 9 -10.30 -11.76 -2.76
N VAL A 10 -11.21 -12.10 -3.69
CA VAL A 10 -11.27 -11.48 -5.01
C VAL A 10 -11.55 -9.98 -4.91
N PHE A 11 -12.51 -9.60 -4.07
CA PHE A 11 -12.84 -8.20 -3.80
C PHE A 11 -11.61 -7.43 -3.30
N LEU A 12 -10.92 -7.93 -2.29
CA LEU A 12 -9.71 -7.27 -1.80
C LEU A 12 -8.63 -7.18 -2.88
N CYS A 13 -8.41 -8.23 -3.69
CA CYS A 13 -7.42 -8.15 -4.79
C CYS A 13 -7.69 -7.02 -5.80
N ILE A 14 -8.95 -6.62 -5.99
CA ILE A 14 -9.31 -5.54 -6.92
C ILE A 14 -9.36 -4.15 -6.27
N VAL A 15 -9.36 -4.05 -4.93
CA VAL A 15 -9.49 -2.80 -4.17
C VAL A 15 -8.50 -1.72 -4.61
N PRO A 16 -7.19 -1.97 -4.80
CA PRO A 16 -6.27 -0.91 -5.18
C PRO A 16 -6.65 -0.23 -6.50
N PHE A 17 -7.17 -1.01 -7.47
CA PHE A 17 -7.58 -0.50 -8.77
C PHE A 17 -8.92 0.24 -8.71
N LEU A 18 -9.88 -0.29 -7.92
CA LEU A 18 -11.14 0.39 -7.66
C LEU A 18 -10.91 1.75 -6.96
N SER A 19 -9.95 1.83 -6.03
CA SER A 19 -9.62 3.08 -5.35
C SER A 19 -9.15 4.17 -6.32
N PHE A 20 -8.40 3.85 -7.38
CA PHE A 20 -8.06 4.85 -8.41
C PHE A 20 -9.28 5.37 -9.17
N VAL A 21 -10.23 4.49 -9.48
CA VAL A 21 -11.48 4.87 -10.16
C VAL A 21 -12.29 5.80 -9.27
N VAL A 22 -12.50 5.43 -8.01
CA VAL A 22 -13.34 6.20 -7.08
C VAL A 22 -12.72 7.56 -6.73
N VAL A 23 -11.39 7.63 -6.60
CA VAL A 23 -10.67 8.91 -6.38
C VAL A 23 -10.72 9.80 -7.64
N GLY A 24 -10.62 9.22 -8.84
CA GLY A 24 -10.49 9.99 -10.09
C GLY A 24 -11.80 10.58 -10.62
N VAL A 25 -12.97 10.04 -10.25
CA VAL A 25 -14.25 10.40 -10.88
C VAL A 25 -14.86 11.66 -10.25
N ARG A 26 -14.89 12.74 -11.05
CA ARG A 26 -15.41 14.07 -10.65
C ARG A 26 -16.86 14.06 -10.17
N ALA A 27 -17.68 13.14 -10.70
CA ALA A 27 -19.08 13.00 -10.30
C ALA A 27 -19.26 12.65 -8.81
N PHE A 28 -18.24 12.07 -8.16
CA PHE A 28 -18.33 11.76 -6.74
C PHE A 28 -18.13 12.98 -5.84
N ARG A 29 -17.61 14.13 -6.31
CA ARG A 29 -17.37 15.32 -5.46
C ARG A 29 -18.64 16.04 -4.96
N VAL A 30 -19.81 15.40 -5.03
CA VAL A 30 -21.05 15.90 -4.42
C VAL A 30 -20.93 15.77 -2.89
N PRO A 31 -21.01 16.88 -2.13
CA PRO A 31 -20.92 16.84 -0.68
C PRO A 31 -21.90 15.83 -0.06
N GLY A 32 -21.42 15.05 0.92
CA GLY A 32 -22.18 13.99 1.58
C GLY A 32 -22.15 12.65 0.84
N VAL A 33 -22.17 12.66 -0.50
CA VAL A 33 -22.20 11.43 -1.31
C VAL A 33 -20.84 10.72 -1.29
N TYR A 34 -19.73 11.43 -1.53
CA TYR A 34 -18.42 10.77 -1.47
C TYR A 34 -18.07 10.30 -0.06
N GLN A 35 -18.47 11.00 1.01
CA GLN A 35 -18.27 10.51 2.37
C GLN A 35 -19.03 9.20 2.60
N ALA A 36 -20.30 9.14 2.18
CA ALA A 36 -21.10 7.92 2.31
C ALA A 36 -20.50 6.75 1.52
N ILE A 37 -20.08 7.00 0.27
CA ILE A 37 -19.40 5.99 -0.57
C ILE A 37 -18.08 5.57 0.08
N GLY A 38 -17.29 6.52 0.59
CA GLY A 38 -16.01 6.24 1.24
C GLY A 38 -16.17 5.39 2.49
N VAL A 39 -17.15 5.71 3.35
CA VAL A 39 -17.50 4.92 4.54
C VAL A 39 -17.98 3.53 4.15
N ALA A 40 -18.88 3.41 3.16
CA ALA A 40 -19.37 2.13 2.68
C ALA A 40 -18.23 1.26 2.11
N TYR A 41 -17.33 1.88 1.34
CA TYR A 41 -16.21 1.19 0.74
C TYR A 41 -15.16 0.76 1.77
N PHE A 42 -14.86 1.63 2.75
CA PHE A 42 -14.05 1.28 3.92
C PHE A 42 -14.65 0.10 4.70
N ALA A 43 -15.95 0.13 4.99
CA ALA A 43 -16.64 -0.95 5.68
C ALA A 43 -16.57 -2.26 4.90
N ALA A 44 -16.76 -2.21 3.57
CA ALA A 44 -16.62 -3.39 2.72
C ALA A 44 -15.20 -3.98 2.78
N ILE A 45 -14.15 -3.14 2.72
CA ILE A 45 -12.75 -3.57 2.86
C ILE A 45 -12.52 -4.21 4.23
N ALA A 46 -12.96 -3.56 5.30
CA ALA A 46 -12.79 -4.04 6.67
C ALA A 46 -13.51 -5.38 6.90
N ILE A 47 -14.75 -5.52 6.44
CA ILE A 47 -15.53 -6.77 6.53
C ILE A 47 -14.86 -7.88 5.72
N ALA A 48 -14.40 -7.58 4.50
CA ALA A 48 -13.72 -8.57 3.67
C ALA A 48 -12.40 -9.04 4.30
N ALA A 49 -11.61 -8.12 4.83
CA ALA A 49 -10.35 -8.42 5.52
C ALA A 49 -10.60 -9.26 6.78
N TRP A 50 -11.59 -8.87 7.59
CA TRP A 50 -12.02 -9.63 8.76
C TRP A 50 -12.49 -11.03 8.37
N THR A 51 -13.30 -11.17 7.32
CA THR A 51 -13.77 -12.49 6.86
C THR A 51 -12.60 -13.42 6.46
N LEU A 52 -11.50 -12.87 5.93
CA LEU A 52 -10.30 -13.66 5.64
C LEU A 52 -9.50 -14.04 6.88
N SER A 53 -9.45 -13.17 7.89
CA SER A 53 -8.56 -13.29 9.06
C SER A 53 -9.21 -13.63 10.40
N ALA A 54 -10.55 -13.66 10.48
CA ALA A 54 -11.31 -13.84 11.72
C ALA A 54 -10.92 -15.11 12.49
N GLY A 55 -10.44 -16.13 11.78
CA GLY A 55 -9.90 -17.34 12.37
C GLY A 55 -8.53 -17.18 13.04
N ALA A 56 -7.65 -16.35 12.46
CA ALA A 56 -6.29 -16.15 12.92
C ALA A 56 -6.19 -15.34 14.22
N ILE A 57 -7.09 -14.36 14.42
CA ILE A 57 -7.13 -13.52 15.63
C ILE A 57 -7.59 -14.33 16.85
N ARG A 58 -8.34 -15.41 16.63
CA ARG A 58 -8.82 -16.32 17.68
C ARG A 58 -7.91 -17.53 17.90
N ALA A 59 -6.92 -17.76 17.04
CA ALA A 59 -6.03 -18.91 17.12
C ALA A 59 -4.86 -18.63 18.09
N GLY A 60 -4.57 -19.57 18.99
CA GLY A 60 -3.49 -19.46 19.97
C GLY A 60 -2.07 -19.68 19.43
N VAL A 61 -1.88 -19.70 18.10
CA VAL A 61 -0.59 -20.00 17.45
C VAL A 61 0.07 -18.69 17.00
N GLN A 62 1.27 -18.40 17.53
CA GLN A 62 2.01 -17.15 17.35
C GLN A 62 2.22 -16.77 15.87
N ASP A 63 2.64 -17.71 15.03
CA ASP A 63 2.90 -17.49 13.60
C ASP A 63 1.66 -16.96 12.86
N ARG A 64 0.47 -17.49 13.18
CA ARG A 64 -0.80 -17.06 12.57
C ARG A 64 -1.17 -15.64 12.96
N ARG A 65 -0.84 -15.26 14.19
CA ARG A 65 -1.07 -13.91 14.71
C ARG A 65 -0.18 -12.89 13.99
N LEU A 66 1.09 -13.22 13.73
CA LEU A 66 2.01 -12.35 12.99
C LEU A 66 1.57 -12.18 11.53
N LEU A 67 1.14 -13.27 10.85
CA LEU A 67 0.57 -13.20 9.50
C LEU A 67 -0.69 -12.32 9.45
N GLY A 68 -1.61 -12.51 10.38
CA GLY A 68 -2.82 -11.71 10.48
C GLY A 68 -2.54 -10.23 10.76
N LEU A 69 -1.57 -9.95 11.65
CA LEU A 69 -1.14 -8.58 11.97
C LEU A 69 -0.47 -7.90 10.77
N ALA A 70 0.52 -8.54 10.14
CA ALA A 70 1.18 -8.02 8.95
C ALA A 70 0.16 -7.79 7.83
N GLY A 71 -0.75 -8.75 7.62
CA GLY A 71 -1.79 -8.64 6.61
C GLY A 71 -2.75 -7.47 6.86
N THR A 72 -3.13 -7.25 8.11
CA THR A 72 -4.01 -6.13 8.50
C THR A 72 -3.30 -4.80 8.28
N LEU A 73 -2.04 -4.69 8.71
CA LEU A 73 -1.22 -3.49 8.51
C LEU A 73 -1.07 -3.13 7.03
N PHE A 74 -0.93 -4.12 6.14
CA PHE A 74 -0.85 -3.89 4.70
C PHE A 74 -2.18 -3.51 4.04
N VAL A 75 -3.31 -3.97 4.56
CA VAL A 75 -4.65 -3.64 4.03
C VAL A 75 -5.11 -2.25 4.49
N THR A 76 -4.77 -1.86 5.72
CA THR A 76 -5.15 -0.57 6.33
C THR A 76 -4.94 0.65 5.42
N PRO A 77 -3.81 0.81 4.71
CA PRO A 77 -3.59 1.94 3.81
C PRO A 77 -4.72 2.19 2.82
N PHE A 78 -5.18 1.17 2.09
CA PHE A 78 -6.24 1.33 1.09
C PHE A 78 -7.64 1.41 1.71
N ALA A 79 -7.82 0.86 2.91
CA ALA A 79 -9.02 1.13 3.69
C ALA A 79 -9.10 2.64 4.06
N LEU A 80 -8.01 3.22 4.53
CA LEU A 80 -7.96 4.66 4.85
C LEU A 80 -8.09 5.54 3.60
N VAL A 81 -7.55 5.12 2.45
CA VAL A 81 -7.81 5.77 1.16
C VAL A 81 -9.31 5.74 0.86
N ALA A 82 -9.98 4.60 1.02
CA ALA A 82 -11.43 4.52 0.82
C ALA A 82 -12.18 5.48 1.77
N LEU A 83 -11.80 5.54 3.04
CA LEU A 83 -12.51 6.37 4.02
C LEU A 83 -12.27 7.88 3.83
N LEU A 84 -11.04 8.28 3.56
CA LEU A 84 -10.57 9.67 3.69
C LEU A 84 -10.16 10.31 2.35
N TRP A 85 -9.97 9.50 1.30
CA TRP A 85 -9.50 9.96 -0.01
C TRP A 85 -10.59 9.88 -1.09
N VAL A 86 -11.70 9.18 -0.86
CA VAL A 86 -12.80 9.15 -1.84
C VAL A 86 -13.30 10.57 -2.10
N GLY A 87 -13.28 10.99 -3.38
CA GLY A 87 -13.65 12.34 -3.79
C GLY A 87 -12.52 13.38 -3.83
N LEU A 88 -11.29 13.10 -3.35
CA LEU A 88 -10.19 14.07 -3.51
C LEU A 88 -9.74 14.13 -4.97
N GLY A 89 -9.48 15.34 -5.46
CA GLY A 89 -8.99 15.51 -6.83
C GLY A 89 -7.70 14.77 -7.13
N GLY A 90 -7.45 14.49 -8.42
CA GLY A 90 -6.15 13.99 -8.86
C GLY A 90 -5.03 15.03 -8.66
N PRO A 91 -3.78 14.69 -9.07
CA PRO A 91 -2.68 15.65 -9.12
C PRO A 91 -3.12 16.96 -9.80
N TRP A 92 -2.79 18.09 -9.18
CA TRP A 92 -3.09 19.48 -9.62
C TRP A 92 -4.57 19.86 -9.75
N GLN A 93 -5.50 18.92 -9.59
CA GLN A 93 -6.94 19.18 -9.51
C GLN A 93 -7.45 19.31 -8.07
N ALA A 94 -6.63 18.88 -7.11
CA ALA A 94 -6.93 18.99 -5.69
C ALA A 94 -6.59 20.40 -5.18
N ASN A 95 -7.48 20.99 -4.38
CA ASN A 95 -7.24 22.24 -3.66
C ASN A 95 -6.25 22.03 -2.49
N ALA A 96 -5.93 23.08 -1.74
CA ALA A 96 -4.93 22.98 -0.69
C ALA A 96 -5.38 22.10 0.49
N ALA A 97 -6.61 22.28 1.00
CA ALA A 97 -7.22 21.38 2.00
C ALA A 97 -7.25 19.90 1.57
N GLU A 98 -7.63 19.59 0.32
CA GLU A 98 -7.65 18.22 -0.21
C GLU A 98 -6.24 17.62 -0.25
N ASN A 99 -5.22 18.39 -0.64
CA ASN A 99 -3.83 17.94 -0.61
C ASN A 99 -3.32 17.77 0.82
N GLN A 100 -3.68 18.66 1.75
CA GLN A 100 -3.35 18.51 3.18
C GLN A 100 -3.86 17.17 3.71
N MET A 101 -5.14 16.84 3.46
CA MET A 101 -5.71 15.55 3.85
C MET A 101 -5.01 14.37 3.18
N ARG A 102 -4.69 14.48 1.88
CA ARG A 102 -3.93 13.44 1.17
C ARG A 102 -2.61 13.11 1.86
N TYR A 103 -1.82 14.13 2.22
CA TYR A 103 -0.51 13.89 2.84
C TYR A 103 -0.63 13.37 4.26
N LEU A 104 -1.68 13.76 5.01
CA LEU A 104 -1.99 13.15 6.30
C LEU A 104 -2.27 11.64 6.17
N VAL A 105 -3.09 11.24 5.19
CA VAL A 105 -3.36 9.83 4.91
C VAL A 105 -2.07 9.10 4.51
N LEU A 106 -1.26 9.68 3.63
CA LEU A 106 0.01 9.07 3.20
C LEU A 106 1.02 8.88 4.34
N ILE A 107 1.04 9.74 5.36
CA ILE A 107 1.85 9.53 6.57
C ILE A 107 1.42 8.24 7.28
N VAL A 108 0.12 8.08 7.52
CA VAL A 108 -0.42 6.88 8.18
C VAL A 108 -0.18 5.64 7.34
N MET A 109 -0.33 5.74 6.02
CA MET A 109 -0.04 4.64 5.09
C MET A 109 1.42 4.20 5.17
N ALA A 110 2.36 5.15 5.12
CA ALA A 110 3.79 4.84 5.16
C ALA A 110 4.18 4.13 6.48
N ALA A 111 3.65 4.60 7.61
CA ALA A 111 3.86 3.96 8.91
C ALA A 111 3.28 2.53 8.93
N ALA A 112 2.03 2.35 8.50
CA ALA A 112 1.39 1.04 8.47
C ALA A 112 2.13 0.04 7.56
N ILE A 113 2.56 0.45 6.37
CA ILE A 113 3.35 -0.39 5.45
C ILE A 113 4.69 -0.77 6.06
N ALA A 114 5.44 0.20 6.61
CA ALA A 114 6.73 -0.08 7.23
C ALA A 114 6.60 -1.06 8.40
N SER A 115 5.62 -0.84 9.28
CA SER A 115 5.30 -1.78 10.38
C SER A 115 4.87 -3.15 9.87
N GLY A 116 4.07 -3.22 8.80
CA GLY A 116 3.66 -4.48 8.19
C GLY A 116 4.83 -5.31 7.71
N PHE A 117 5.84 -4.68 7.10
CA PHE A 117 7.07 -5.35 6.68
C PHE A 117 7.97 -5.75 7.85
N VAL A 118 8.03 -4.97 8.93
CA VAL A 118 8.74 -5.36 10.16
C VAL A 118 8.15 -6.65 10.73
N VAL A 119 6.83 -6.71 10.88
CA VAL A 119 6.12 -7.89 11.38
C VAL A 119 6.30 -9.08 10.43
N LEU A 120 6.20 -8.84 9.11
CA LEU A 120 6.38 -9.89 8.12
C LEU A 120 7.79 -10.50 8.14
N ARG A 121 8.83 -9.67 8.34
CA ARG A 121 10.21 -10.14 8.45
C ARG A 121 10.39 -11.08 9.64
N GLU A 122 9.72 -10.80 10.76
CA GLU A 122 9.75 -11.70 11.93
C GLU A 122 9.11 -13.05 11.60
N ALA A 123 7.89 -13.04 11.05
CA ALA A 123 7.19 -14.26 10.64
C ALA A 123 8.00 -15.10 9.64
N LEU A 124 8.66 -14.47 8.67
CA LEU A 124 9.51 -15.16 7.69
C LEU A 124 10.79 -15.74 8.31
N SER A 125 11.36 -15.04 9.30
CA SER A 125 12.55 -15.49 10.01
C SER A 125 12.25 -16.71 10.89
N GLU A 126 11.08 -16.75 11.54
CA GLU A 126 10.55 -17.91 12.26
C GLU A 126 10.31 -19.09 11.28
N ALA A 127 9.82 -18.81 10.08
CA ALA A 127 9.63 -19.81 9.01
C ALA A 127 10.95 -20.24 8.29
N GLY A 128 12.11 -19.79 8.78
CA GLY A 128 13.43 -20.21 8.29
C GLY A 128 13.98 -19.44 7.09
N GLU A 129 13.30 -18.40 6.59
CA GLU A 129 13.84 -17.52 5.55
C GLU A 129 14.36 -16.22 6.14
N ARG A 130 15.68 -16.02 6.08
CA ARG A 130 16.35 -14.85 6.68
C ARG A 130 17.02 -13.95 5.66
N PHE A 131 17.44 -14.47 4.51
CA PHE A 131 18.29 -13.73 3.58
C PHE A 131 17.51 -12.63 2.86
N TYR A 132 16.46 -13.00 2.13
CA TYR A 132 15.65 -12.03 1.40
C TYR A 132 14.82 -11.17 2.34
N ALA A 133 14.31 -11.73 3.44
CA ALA A 133 13.61 -10.98 4.47
C ALA A 133 14.51 -9.87 5.07
N THR A 134 15.79 -10.15 5.32
CA THR A 134 16.74 -9.13 5.84
C THR A 134 17.05 -8.06 4.79
N LEU A 135 17.25 -8.44 3.53
CA LEU A 135 17.47 -7.48 2.44
C LEU A 135 16.25 -6.55 2.26
N GLY A 136 15.05 -7.12 2.25
CA GLY A 136 13.81 -6.36 2.15
C GLY A 136 13.60 -5.45 3.37
N PHE A 137 13.96 -5.93 4.56
CA PHE A 137 13.89 -5.16 5.79
C PHE A 137 14.87 -3.96 5.79
N ALA A 138 16.11 -4.16 5.33
CA ALA A 138 17.05 -3.04 5.18
C ALA A 138 16.51 -1.97 4.25
N ALA A 139 15.91 -2.36 3.12
CA ALA A 139 15.31 -1.44 2.17
C ALA A 139 14.10 -0.69 2.76
N ILE A 140 13.21 -1.36 3.50
CA ILE A 140 12.03 -0.69 4.10
C ILE A 140 12.39 0.22 5.28
N MET A 141 13.42 -0.13 6.07
CA MET A 141 13.91 0.72 7.17
C MET A 141 14.52 2.03 6.68
N LEU A 142 14.99 2.07 5.44
CA LEU A 142 15.37 3.31 4.77
C LEU A 142 14.15 3.97 4.11
N SER A 143 13.35 3.22 3.37
CA SER A 143 12.21 3.76 2.61
C SER A 143 11.13 4.41 3.48
N GLY A 144 10.75 3.79 4.60
CA GLY A 144 9.66 4.24 5.47
C GLY A 144 9.91 5.66 6.00
N PRO A 145 11.05 5.91 6.66
CA PRO A 145 11.43 7.26 7.08
C PRO A 145 11.48 8.27 5.95
N LEU A 146 11.99 7.92 4.77
CA LEU A 146 12.03 8.85 3.62
C LEU A 146 10.63 9.26 3.17
N TYR A 147 9.67 8.32 3.12
CA TYR A 147 8.27 8.65 2.86
C TYR A 147 7.68 9.54 3.96
N LEU A 148 7.96 9.25 5.23
CA LEU A 148 7.45 10.06 6.34
C LEU A 148 7.96 11.50 6.24
N ILE A 149 9.27 11.68 6.06
CA ILE A 149 9.89 13.01 5.86
C ILE A 149 9.21 13.71 4.69
N TRP A 150 9.17 13.08 3.51
CA TRP A 150 8.57 13.70 2.33
C TRP A 150 7.11 14.09 2.54
N ASN A 151 6.29 13.19 3.10
CA ASN A 151 4.87 13.46 3.34
C ASN A 151 4.65 14.55 4.39
N ILE A 152 5.48 14.64 5.42
CA ILE A 152 5.41 15.72 6.44
C ILE A 152 5.73 17.07 5.80
N PHE A 153 6.78 17.16 4.98
CA PHE A 153 7.09 18.39 4.26
C PHE A 153 5.97 18.78 3.28
N ALA A 154 5.43 17.81 2.54
CA ALA A 154 4.32 18.06 1.63
C ALA A 154 3.06 18.51 2.39
N PHE A 155 2.74 17.87 3.52
CA PHE A 155 1.66 18.30 4.41
C PHE A 155 1.87 19.74 4.88
N ALA A 156 3.06 20.07 5.40
CA ALA A 156 3.38 21.42 5.86
C ALA A 156 3.27 22.47 4.74
N ALA A 157 3.66 22.12 3.51
CA ALA A 157 3.52 23.00 2.36
C ALA A 157 2.05 23.36 2.11
N PHE A 158 1.18 22.34 2.01
CA PHE A 158 -0.23 22.55 1.71
C PHE A 158 -1.02 23.09 2.91
N PHE A 159 -0.60 22.79 4.14
CA PHE A 159 -1.11 23.44 5.34
C PHE A 159 -0.83 24.95 5.30
N GLY A 160 0.41 25.34 5.01
CA GLY A 160 0.79 26.74 4.86
C GLY A 160 0.02 27.43 3.74
N LYS A 161 -0.11 26.76 2.58
CA LYS A 161 -0.91 27.29 1.46
C LYS A 161 -2.38 27.50 1.80
N GLU A 162 -2.98 26.58 2.56
CA GLU A 162 -4.39 26.71 2.97
C GLU A 162 -4.59 27.87 3.94
N HIS A 163 -3.70 28.06 4.92
CA HIS A 163 -3.91 29.01 6.01
C HIS A 163 -3.29 30.39 5.77
N ALA A 164 -2.20 30.47 5.00
CA ALA A 164 -1.48 31.70 4.67
C ALA A 164 -1.66 32.14 3.21
N GLY A 165 -2.37 31.35 2.39
CA GLY A 165 -2.63 31.64 0.96
C GLY A 165 -1.46 31.28 0.03
N GLU A 166 -0.27 31.05 0.56
CA GLU A 166 0.94 30.74 -0.22
C GLU A 166 1.75 29.58 0.36
N MET A 167 2.53 28.93 -0.51
CA MET A 167 3.45 27.87 -0.07
C MET A 167 4.64 28.50 0.68
N PRO A 168 5.04 27.97 1.85
CA PRO A 168 6.21 28.48 2.56
C PRO A 168 7.48 28.45 1.69
N ALA A 169 8.15 29.60 1.53
CA ALA A 169 9.30 29.74 0.63
C ALA A 169 10.43 28.75 0.93
N ALA A 170 10.68 28.45 2.21
CA ALA A 170 11.67 27.47 2.65
C ALA A 170 11.35 26.04 2.19
N ILE A 171 10.08 25.68 1.99
CA ILE A 171 9.71 24.36 1.45
C ILE A 171 9.83 24.36 -0.07
N VAL A 172 9.47 25.47 -0.71
CA VAL A 172 9.61 25.64 -2.17
C VAL A 172 11.07 25.51 -2.60
N SER A 173 12.01 26.09 -1.84
CA SER A 173 13.45 25.99 -2.14
C SER A 173 14.02 24.58 -1.98
N LEU A 174 13.35 23.69 -1.23
CA LEU A 174 13.75 22.31 -1.01
C LEU A 174 13.10 21.32 -2.01
N ARG A 175 12.33 21.81 -2.99
CA ARG A 175 11.49 20.96 -3.85
C ARG A 175 12.28 19.86 -4.56
N ASP A 176 13.40 20.18 -5.18
CA ASP A 176 14.20 19.19 -5.93
C ASP A 176 14.77 18.11 -5.00
N MET A 177 15.19 18.51 -3.78
CA MET A 177 15.65 17.57 -2.76
C MET A 177 14.51 16.65 -2.30
N LEU A 178 13.30 17.20 -2.11
CA LEU A 178 12.12 16.40 -1.78
C LEU A 178 11.75 15.43 -2.91
N ASP A 179 11.87 15.84 -4.18
CA ASP A 179 11.62 14.96 -5.31
C ASP A 179 12.63 13.80 -5.36
N VAL A 180 13.91 14.04 -5.05
CA VAL A 180 14.94 13.00 -4.89
C VAL A 180 14.61 12.06 -3.73
N LEU A 181 14.20 12.60 -2.57
CA LEU A 181 13.78 11.81 -1.42
C LEU A 181 12.65 10.84 -1.77
N LEU A 182 11.61 11.35 -2.45
CA LEU A 182 10.48 10.53 -2.89
C LEU A 182 10.93 9.46 -3.90
N PHE A 183 11.79 9.80 -4.85
CA PHE A 183 12.34 8.85 -5.82
C PHE A 183 13.06 7.69 -5.11
N VAL A 184 13.95 8.00 -4.16
CA VAL A 184 14.70 6.99 -3.40
C VAL A 184 13.75 6.14 -2.54
N ALA A 185 12.75 6.74 -1.91
CA ALA A 185 11.74 6.01 -1.15
C ALA A 185 10.95 5.02 -2.05
N GLY A 186 10.50 5.48 -3.23
CA GLY A 186 9.84 4.63 -4.21
C GLY A 186 10.71 3.47 -4.67
N PHE A 187 11.96 3.75 -5.03
CA PHE A 187 12.93 2.77 -5.47
C PHE A 187 13.16 1.68 -4.42
N LEU A 188 13.41 2.07 -3.18
CA LEU A 188 13.63 1.15 -2.06
C LEU A 188 12.39 0.33 -1.73
N THR A 189 11.18 0.88 -1.84
CA THR A 189 9.94 0.12 -1.64
C THR A 189 9.73 -0.96 -2.70
N TYR A 190 10.02 -0.67 -3.98
CA TYR A 190 9.95 -1.70 -5.02
C TYR A 190 10.99 -2.80 -4.80
N LEU A 191 12.22 -2.46 -4.38
CA LEU A 191 13.24 -3.46 -4.01
C LEU A 191 12.82 -4.29 -2.80
N ALA A 192 12.27 -3.66 -1.75
CA ALA A 192 11.74 -4.35 -0.59
C ALA A 192 10.65 -5.34 -1.01
N THR A 193 9.73 -4.90 -1.88
CA THR A 193 8.66 -5.74 -2.42
C THR A 193 9.21 -6.96 -3.17
N VAL A 194 10.23 -6.79 -4.01
CA VAL A 194 10.89 -7.90 -4.72
C VAL A 194 11.50 -8.90 -3.72
N ALA A 195 12.23 -8.41 -2.72
CA ALA A 195 12.87 -9.24 -1.72
C ALA A 195 11.84 -10.01 -0.87
N PHE A 196 10.79 -9.35 -0.39
CA PHE A 196 9.72 -10.01 0.37
C PHE A 196 8.91 -10.99 -0.50
N ALA A 197 8.66 -10.70 -1.78
CA ALA A 197 8.04 -11.67 -2.69
C ALA A 197 8.90 -12.93 -2.85
N ALA A 198 10.21 -12.77 -3.00
CA ALA A 198 11.16 -13.88 -3.11
C ALA A 198 11.19 -14.70 -1.81
N SER A 199 11.20 -14.03 -0.65
CA SER A 199 11.13 -14.66 0.67
C SER A 199 9.84 -15.48 0.84
N LEU A 200 8.68 -14.88 0.57
CA LEU A 200 7.38 -15.55 0.59
C LEU A 200 7.33 -16.74 -0.37
N GLY A 201 7.97 -16.65 -1.53
CA GLY A 201 8.09 -17.76 -2.46
C GLY A 201 8.97 -18.91 -1.95
N ARG A 202 10.07 -18.60 -1.25
CA ARG A 202 10.99 -19.58 -0.65
C ARG A 202 10.30 -20.41 0.43
N VAL A 203 9.52 -19.78 1.30
CA VAL A 203 8.72 -20.47 2.33
C VAL A 203 7.38 -21.01 1.82
N GLN A 204 7.13 -20.92 0.50
CA GLN A 204 5.89 -21.39 -0.14
C GLN A 204 4.62 -20.72 0.41
N TRP A 205 4.75 -19.51 0.94
CA TRP A 205 3.64 -18.63 1.34
C TRP A 205 2.98 -17.94 0.15
N LEU A 206 3.74 -17.81 -0.92
CA LEU A 206 3.29 -17.35 -2.21
C LEU A 206 3.59 -18.42 -3.27
N GLY A 207 2.60 -18.76 -4.10
CA GLY A 207 2.79 -19.74 -5.17
C GLY A 207 3.79 -19.23 -6.22
N ARG A 208 4.54 -20.14 -6.86
CA ARG A 208 5.62 -19.81 -7.81
C ARG A 208 5.23 -18.77 -8.88
N ARG A 209 4.03 -18.90 -9.45
CA ARG A 209 3.52 -17.96 -10.46
C ARG A 209 3.27 -16.58 -9.88
N ALA A 210 2.64 -16.52 -8.71
CA ALA A 210 2.39 -15.27 -8.02
C ALA A 210 3.72 -14.60 -7.62
N THR A 211 4.67 -15.33 -7.04
CA THR A 211 6.02 -14.82 -6.74
C THR A 211 6.68 -14.18 -7.96
N ARG A 212 6.67 -14.87 -9.11
CA ARG A 212 7.21 -14.31 -10.35
C ARG A 212 6.46 -13.06 -10.80
N ALA A 213 5.13 -13.04 -10.71
CA ALA A 213 4.34 -11.87 -11.08
C ALA A 213 4.68 -10.64 -10.21
N PHE A 214 4.74 -10.80 -8.89
CA PHE A 214 5.12 -9.71 -7.97
C PHE A 214 6.51 -9.18 -8.29
N ILE A 215 7.48 -10.06 -8.52
CA ILE A 215 8.85 -9.69 -8.85
C ILE A 215 8.90 -8.93 -10.19
N ILE A 216 8.31 -9.49 -11.25
CA ILE A 216 8.31 -8.88 -12.59
C ILE A 216 7.65 -7.50 -12.57
N VAL A 217 6.45 -7.39 -11.99
CA VAL A 217 5.73 -6.11 -11.98
C VAL A 217 6.49 -5.06 -11.15
N SER A 218 7.09 -5.45 -10.03
CA SER A 218 7.90 -4.54 -9.21
C SER A 218 9.17 -4.08 -9.95
N PHE A 219 9.84 -4.95 -10.70
CA PHE A 219 10.99 -4.57 -11.52
C PHE A 219 10.59 -3.67 -12.70
N VAL A 220 9.46 -3.93 -13.36
CA VAL A 220 8.94 -3.06 -14.42
C VAL A 220 8.60 -1.67 -13.85
N ALA A 221 7.97 -1.61 -12.68
CA ALA A 221 7.67 -0.35 -12.01
C ALA A 221 8.95 0.41 -11.62
N LEU A 222 9.95 -0.30 -11.09
CA LEU A 222 11.27 0.25 -10.78
C LEU A 222 11.96 0.80 -12.04
N LEU A 223 11.90 0.09 -13.17
CA LEU A 223 12.43 0.55 -14.44
C LEU A 223 11.76 1.87 -14.89
N PHE A 224 10.43 1.95 -14.85
CA PHE A 224 9.71 3.18 -15.17
C PHE A 224 10.06 4.33 -14.21
N LEU A 225 10.25 4.03 -12.93
CA LEU A 225 10.66 5.01 -11.93
C LEU A 225 12.08 5.55 -12.24
N VAL A 226 13.03 4.66 -12.55
CA VAL A 226 14.41 5.04 -12.94
C VAL A 226 14.42 5.86 -14.22
N ILE A 227 13.65 5.48 -15.25
CA ILE A 227 13.54 6.27 -16.49
C ILE A 227 13.02 7.68 -16.20
N ARG A 228 12.04 7.82 -15.31
CA ARG A 228 11.60 9.14 -14.84
C ARG A 228 12.71 9.88 -14.10
N GLY A 229 13.41 9.23 -13.18
CA GLY A 229 14.50 9.84 -12.40
C GLY A 229 15.69 10.29 -13.25
N LEU A 230 15.95 9.64 -14.38
CA LEU A 230 17.02 10.06 -15.32
C LEU A 230 16.62 11.26 -16.18
N LYS A 231 15.34 11.35 -16.56
CA LYS A 231 14.85 12.38 -17.49
C LYS A 231 14.24 13.60 -16.80
N TYR A 232 13.90 13.50 -15.50
CA TYR A 232 13.07 14.47 -14.75
C TYR A 232 12.02 15.17 -15.63
N PRO A 233 11.19 14.42 -16.38
CA PRO A 233 10.25 15.05 -17.29
C PRO A 233 9.27 15.87 -16.47
N ASP A 234 9.15 17.17 -16.73
CA ASP A 234 8.10 17.98 -16.11
C ASP A 234 6.75 17.48 -16.61
N PRO A 235 5.93 16.85 -15.76
CA PRO A 235 4.63 16.32 -16.17
C PRO A 235 3.64 17.43 -16.52
N ARG A 236 3.94 18.71 -16.20
CA ARG A 236 3.14 19.87 -16.62
C ARG A 236 3.56 20.42 -17.99
N ALA A 237 4.81 20.19 -18.40
CA ALA A 237 5.31 20.61 -19.70
C ALA A 237 4.84 19.69 -20.84
N LEU A 238 4.48 18.46 -20.49
CA LEU A 238 3.83 17.54 -21.42
C LEU A 238 2.35 17.91 -21.50
N SER A 239 1.84 18.19 -22.70
CA SER A 239 0.40 18.39 -22.96
C SER A 239 -0.43 17.11 -22.74
N THR A 240 0.21 16.02 -22.33
CA THR A 240 -0.42 14.72 -22.10
C THR A 240 -0.86 14.58 -20.64
N PRO A 241 -2.03 13.94 -20.38
CA PRO A 241 -2.49 13.73 -19.02
C PRO A 241 -1.49 12.89 -18.19
N TRP A 242 -1.33 13.19 -16.90
CA TRP A 242 -0.36 12.50 -16.04
C TRP A 242 -0.50 10.98 -15.99
N TYR A 243 -1.71 10.46 -16.16
CA TYR A 243 -1.99 9.01 -16.14
C TYR A 243 -1.45 8.29 -17.38
N THR A 244 -1.05 9.01 -18.43
CA THR A 244 -0.38 8.43 -19.61
C THR A 244 1.14 8.40 -19.47
N SER A 245 1.70 8.82 -18.34
CA SER A 245 3.14 8.78 -18.05
C SER A 245 3.43 7.68 -17.02
N PRO A 246 3.86 6.47 -17.45
CA PRO A 246 4.08 5.35 -16.54
C PRO A 246 5.06 5.67 -15.43
N GLY A 247 6.16 6.39 -15.75
CA GLY A 247 7.15 6.83 -14.78
C GLY A 247 6.57 7.78 -13.72
N PHE A 248 5.64 8.67 -14.13
CA PHE A 248 4.94 9.52 -13.17
C PHE A 248 4.05 8.67 -12.25
N VAL A 249 3.23 7.79 -12.84
CA VAL A 249 2.29 6.93 -12.10
C VAL A 249 3.00 6.07 -11.06
N VAL A 250 4.07 5.36 -11.43
CA VAL A 250 4.78 4.46 -10.49
C VAL A 250 5.51 5.21 -9.37
N GLY A 251 5.74 6.51 -9.52
CA GLY A 251 6.31 7.38 -8.49
C GLY A 251 5.27 8.16 -7.69
N ILE A 252 3.97 7.91 -7.90
CA ILE A 252 2.93 8.43 -7.00
C ILE A 252 3.07 7.67 -5.66
N PRO A 253 3.18 8.34 -4.50
CA PRO A 253 3.48 7.69 -3.22
C PRO A 253 2.62 6.47 -2.86
N ALA A 254 1.33 6.47 -3.23
CA ALA A 254 0.42 5.36 -2.94
C ALA A 254 0.60 4.13 -3.87
N VAL A 255 1.17 4.29 -5.07
CA VAL A 255 1.30 3.23 -6.07
C VAL A 255 2.29 2.12 -5.64
N PRO A 256 3.48 2.45 -5.11
CA PRO A 256 4.38 1.44 -4.53
C PRO A 256 3.73 0.59 -3.42
N PHE A 257 2.68 1.09 -2.75
CA PHE A 257 1.99 0.39 -1.67
C PHE A 257 0.92 -0.61 -2.15
N ILE A 258 0.60 -0.65 -3.46
CA ILE A 258 -0.31 -1.65 -4.05
C ILE A 258 0.20 -3.07 -3.82
N MET A 259 1.49 -3.32 -4.05
CA MET A 259 2.06 -4.65 -3.89
C MET A 259 2.09 -5.12 -2.43
N PRO A 260 2.56 -4.30 -1.46
CA PRO A 260 2.38 -4.59 -0.04
C PRO A 260 0.93 -4.91 0.33
N PHE A 261 -0.03 -4.11 -0.16
CA PHE A 261 -1.45 -4.39 0.07
C PHE A 261 -1.85 -5.80 -0.42
N LEU A 262 -1.45 -6.17 -1.62
CA LEU A 262 -1.74 -7.51 -2.18
C LEU A 262 -1.02 -8.63 -1.41
N PHE A 263 0.18 -8.40 -0.88
CA PHE A 263 0.77 -9.32 0.11
C PHE A 263 -0.16 -9.46 1.30
N GLY A 264 -0.68 -8.36 1.83
CA GLY A 264 -1.60 -8.38 2.96
C GLY A 264 -2.81 -9.27 2.71
N VAL A 265 -3.43 -9.17 1.54
CA VAL A 265 -4.57 -10.03 1.15
C VAL A 265 -4.18 -11.52 1.15
N VAL A 266 -3.00 -11.86 0.63
CA VAL A 266 -2.48 -13.24 0.64
C VAL A 266 -2.21 -13.73 2.07
N LEU A 267 -1.60 -12.89 2.91
CA LEU A 267 -1.27 -13.23 4.30
C LEU A 267 -2.54 -13.44 5.13
N LEU A 268 -3.55 -12.57 4.99
CA LEU A 268 -4.84 -12.73 5.66
C LEU A 268 -5.54 -14.02 5.23
N ARG A 269 -5.53 -14.34 3.93
CA ARG A 269 -6.09 -15.59 3.43
C ARG A 269 -5.40 -16.80 4.06
N ARG A 270 -4.06 -16.81 4.07
CA ARG A 270 -3.27 -17.92 4.61
C ARG A 270 -3.51 -18.10 6.11
N ALA A 271 -3.49 -17.01 6.87
CA ALA A 271 -3.72 -17.01 8.30
C ALA A 271 -5.07 -17.66 8.68
N GLY A 272 -6.10 -17.53 7.82
CA GLY A 272 -7.39 -18.20 8.03
C GLY A 272 -7.55 -19.59 7.40
N GLU A 273 -6.71 -20.03 6.45
CA GLU A 273 -6.83 -21.36 5.79
C GLU A 273 -6.30 -22.50 6.67
N GLU A 274 -5.20 -22.28 7.38
CA GLU A 274 -4.55 -23.31 8.22
C GLU A 274 -5.47 -23.84 9.34
N GLN A 275 -6.37 -23.01 9.86
CA GLN A 275 -7.36 -23.42 10.88
C GLN A 275 -8.47 -24.33 10.33
N SER A 276 -8.90 -24.12 9.08
CA SER A 276 -9.97 -24.93 8.49
C SER A 276 -9.52 -26.38 8.27
N GLN A 277 -8.22 -26.60 8.05
CA GLN A 277 -7.65 -27.94 7.89
C GLN A 277 -7.48 -28.67 9.24
N GLU A 278 -7.03 -27.98 10.30
CA GLU A 278 -6.95 -28.55 11.65
C GLU A 278 -8.31 -28.91 12.25
N GLY A 279 -9.32 -28.05 12.08
CA GLY A 279 -10.68 -28.35 12.56
C GLY A 279 -11.32 -29.56 11.87
N LEU A 280 -11.01 -29.77 10.59
CA LEU A 280 -11.45 -30.96 9.84
C LEU A 280 -10.67 -32.21 10.27
N ALA A 281 -9.36 -32.10 10.51
CA ALA A 281 -8.53 -33.23 10.96
C ALA A 281 -8.95 -33.74 12.35
N LEU A 282 -9.30 -32.84 13.27
CA LEU A 282 -9.81 -33.19 14.61
C LEU A 282 -11.19 -33.83 14.54
N ALA A 283 -12.07 -33.37 13.64
CA ALA A 283 -13.41 -33.94 13.46
C ALA A 283 -13.42 -35.31 12.76
N SER A 284 -12.40 -35.62 11.94
CA SER A 284 -12.27 -36.92 11.27
C SER A 284 -11.55 -37.99 12.10
N GLY A 285 -10.98 -37.61 13.25
CA GLY A 285 -10.27 -38.50 14.18
C GLY A 285 -11.10 -38.94 15.39
N SER A 286 -12.40 -38.63 15.41
CA SER A 286 -13.39 -38.99 16.44
C SER A 286 -14.53 -39.79 15.84
#